data_AF-L0HB23-F1
#
_entry.id   AF-L0HB23-F1
#
_cell.length_a   1.000
_cell.length_b   1.000
_cell.length_c   1.000
_cell.angle_alpha   90.00
_cell.angle_beta   90.00
_cell.angle_gamma   90.00
#
_symmetry.space_group_name_H-M   'P 1'
#
loop_
_entity.id
_entity.type
_entity.pdbx_description
1 polymer ?
#
loop_
_entity_poly.entity_id
_entity_poly.type
_entity_poly.pdbx_seq_one_letter_code
_entity_poly.pdbx_strand_id
1 'polypeptide(L)'
;MADLYVIASIPNQGKTTTAILLEKMLKSEGKRVACLQAIKGKYDVHRYLSDNCNHYSIPLEATKSREQFEQWLPEGYDAFTLEITYGIHASAAAYIDLFSNINEIVANEFSADWKRHVANHMTEIRDRCWDSPEITKIDPMWHWNRIHARNVIRVLTKTSGPVDGPCIDTTKQFYNPERLTREEVTPRMKLPKDRKKRVIAVGSFPAEYWDIYPNLKWFRFDFAGFMDALRRKQYDLAVIGAAGSDAMKLSMRSDHGSVVCYQPTMYLDIPRRKANPSLLTDFPAMLSRIKHAPVGTPLVEDGALFSAYNNRYWVYDWYDSKEPVWKDGNMVFCTGWVLPQYLIRDGFLEVN
;
A
#
# COMPACT_ATOMS: atom_id res chain seq x y z
N MET A 1 7.40 -21.68 7.85
CA MET A 1 8.08 -20.46 7.38
C MET A 1 7.66 -20.24 5.94
N ALA A 2 7.59 -18.99 5.50
CA ALA A 2 7.19 -18.59 4.16
C ALA A 2 8.31 -17.79 3.49
N ASP A 3 8.42 -17.91 2.17
CA ASP A 3 9.35 -17.10 1.37
C ASP A 3 8.83 -15.65 1.28
N LEU A 4 9.70 -14.66 1.42
CA LEU A 4 9.38 -13.25 1.16
C LEU A 4 10.32 -12.67 0.11
N TYR A 5 9.74 -12.26 -1.02
CA TYR A 5 10.44 -11.55 -2.08
C TYR A 5 10.19 -10.05 -1.92
N VAL A 6 11.22 -9.31 -1.49
CA VAL A 6 11.15 -7.85 -1.39
C VAL A 6 11.49 -7.26 -2.75
N ILE A 7 10.55 -6.51 -3.32
CA ILE A 7 10.65 -5.87 -4.64
C ILE A 7 10.68 -4.36 -4.46
N ALA A 8 11.80 -3.74 -4.82
CA ALA A 8 12.04 -2.33 -4.54
C ALA A 8 12.45 -1.55 -5.79
N SER A 9 11.90 -0.35 -5.98
CA SER A 9 12.28 0.58 -7.07
C SER A 9 11.54 1.92 -6.93
N ILE A 10 12.01 2.97 -7.61
CA ILE A 10 11.20 4.17 -7.90
C ILE A 10 9.97 3.83 -8.78
N PRO A 11 8.98 4.72 -8.94
CA PRO A 11 7.81 4.49 -9.80
C PRO A 11 8.16 4.13 -11.25
N ASN A 12 7.21 3.50 -11.96
CA ASN A 12 7.24 3.21 -13.40
C ASN A 12 8.32 2.24 -13.91
N GLN A 13 8.97 1.48 -13.02
CA GLN A 13 9.98 0.48 -13.40
C GLN A 13 9.43 -0.94 -13.60
N GLY A 14 8.13 -1.16 -13.36
CA GLY A 14 7.49 -2.46 -13.58
C GLY A 14 7.31 -3.33 -12.33
N LYS A 15 7.52 -2.81 -11.11
CA LYS A 15 7.35 -3.55 -9.84
C LYS A 15 6.08 -4.39 -9.75
N THR A 16 4.93 -3.77 -10.01
CA THR A 16 3.62 -4.44 -9.92
C THR A 16 3.46 -5.51 -10.98
N THR A 17 4.02 -5.29 -12.18
CA THR A 17 4.07 -6.34 -13.21
C THR A 17 4.92 -7.52 -12.73
N THR A 18 6.11 -7.25 -12.17
CA THR A 18 6.99 -8.29 -11.62
C THR A 18 6.31 -9.07 -10.50
N ALA A 19 5.66 -8.38 -9.56
CA ALA A 19 4.96 -9.01 -8.45
C ALA A 19 3.83 -9.94 -8.92
N ILE A 20 3.02 -9.50 -9.88
CA ILE A 20 1.93 -10.32 -10.45
C ILE A 20 2.47 -11.51 -11.24
N LEU A 21 3.55 -11.34 -12.02
CA LEU A 21 4.14 -12.47 -12.77
C LEU A 21 4.78 -13.50 -11.83
N LEU A 22 5.47 -13.03 -10.78
CA LEU A 22 6.02 -13.90 -9.76
C LEU A 22 4.91 -14.68 -9.04
N GLU A 23 3.82 -14.01 -8.70
CA GLU A 23 2.66 -14.64 -8.07
C GLU A 23 2.03 -15.73 -8.95
N LYS A 24 1.82 -15.45 -10.23
CA LYS A 24 1.30 -16.44 -11.20
C LYS A 24 2.22 -17.66 -11.33
N MET A 25 3.53 -17.43 -11.41
CA MET A 25 4.52 -18.50 -11.49
C MET A 25 4.51 -19.38 -10.24
N LEU A 26 4.65 -18.79 -9.06
CA LEU A 26 4.67 -19.53 -7.78
C LEU A 26 3.33 -20.28 -7.55
N LYS A 27 2.19 -19.70 -7.96
CA LYS A 27 0.90 -20.41 -7.95
C LYS A 27 0.87 -21.62 -8.89
N SER A 28 1.51 -21.52 -10.06
CA SER A 28 1.62 -22.65 -11.00
C SER A 28 2.48 -23.80 -10.44
N GLU A 29 3.38 -23.49 -9.49
CA GLU A 29 4.14 -24.47 -8.71
C GLU A 29 3.36 -25.03 -7.50
N GLY A 30 2.09 -24.65 -7.34
CA GLY A 30 1.22 -25.11 -6.25
C GLY A 30 1.33 -24.32 -4.96
N LYS A 31 2.07 -23.20 -4.92
CA LYS A 31 2.19 -22.35 -3.72
C LYS A 31 0.97 -21.46 -3.53
N ARG A 32 0.61 -21.21 -2.27
CA ARG A 32 -0.31 -20.13 -1.87
C ARG A 32 0.48 -18.84 -1.74
N VAL A 33 0.15 -17.84 -2.55
CA VAL A 33 0.91 -16.59 -2.64
C VAL A 33 0.04 -15.37 -2.34
N ALA A 34 0.63 -14.38 -1.68
CA ALA A 34 0.03 -13.07 -1.44
C ALA A 34 0.99 -11.92 -1.79
N CYS A 35 0.45 -10.86 -2.39
CA CYS A 35 1.19 -9.64 -2.68
C CYS A 35 1.01 -8.63 -1.54
N LEU A 36 2.09 -8.12 -0.98
CA LEU A 36 2.08 -7.14 0.10
C LEU A 36 2.41 -5.77 -0.46
N GLN A 37 1.69 -4.74 0.01
CA GLN A 37 1.91 -3.37 -0.43
C GLN A 37 2.30 -2.48 0.76
N ALA A 38 3.46 -1.83 0.66
CA ALA A 38 3.87 -0.80 1.62
C ALA A 38 3.12 0.51 1.35
N ILE A 39 2.33 0.99 2.32
CA ILE A 39 1.60 2.29 2.37
C ILE A 39 1.24 2.87 1.00
N LYS A 40 0.57 2.06 0.17
CA LYS A 40 0.03 2.45 -1.12
C LYS A 40 -1.20 1.60 -1.40
N GLY A 41 -2.37 2.20 -1.21
CA GLY A 41 -3.62 1.45 -1.25
C GLY A 41 -4.56 1.80 -2.40
N LYS A 42 -4.61 3.06 -2.86
CA LYS A 42 -5.74 3.45 -3.73
C LYS A 42 -5.56 3.07 -5.21
N TYR A 43 -4.35 3.22 -5.77
CA TYR A 43 -4.16 3.21 -7.22
C TYR A 43 -3.77 1.84 -7.81
N ASP A 44 -3.03 1.02 -7.06
CA ASP A 44 -2.54 -0.29 -7.56
C ASP A 44 -3.49 -1.45 -7.22
N VAL A 45 -4.39 -1.26 -6.24
CA VAL A 45 -5.35 -2.27 -5.78
C VAL A 45 -6.31 -2.70 -6.88
N HIS A 46 -6.73 -1.79 -7.77
CA HIS A 46 -7.53 -2.20 -8.93
C HIS A 46 -6.83 -3.27 -9.75
N ARG A 47 -5.52 -3.14 -9.97
CA ARG A 47 -4.77 -4.10 -10.78
C ARG A 47 -4.72 -5.47 -10.10
N TYR A 48 -4.39 -5.50 -8.81
CA TYR A 48 -4.38 -6.74 -8.03
C TYR A 48 -5.76 -7.41 -7.95
N LEU A 49 -6.81 -6.63 -7.67
CA LEU A 49 -8.17 -7.16 -7.62
C LEU A 49 -8.65 -7.67 -8.99
N SER A 50 -8.29 -6.99 -10.08
CA SER A 50 -8.64 -7.40 -11.45
C SER A 50 -7.89 -8.66 -11.91
N ASP A 51 -6.65 -8.85 -11.45
CA ASP A 51 -5.86 -10.07 -11.69
C ASP A 51 -6.20 -11.22 -10.70
N ASN A 52 -7.17 -11.02 -9.80
CA ASN A 52 -7.57 -11.98 -8.76
C ASN A 52 -6.39 -12.43 -7.86
N CYS A 53 -5.49 -11.49 -7.56
CA CYS A 53 -4.37 -11.69 -6.67
C CYS A 53 -4.80 -11.40 -5.23
N ASN A 54 -4.43 -12.29 -4.31
CA ASN A 54 -4.50 -11.98 -2.88
C ASN A 54 -3.51 -10.87 -2.60
N HIS A 55 -3.96 -9.76 -2.03
CA HIS A 55 -3.08 -8.68 -1.67
C HIS A 55 -3.45 -8.06 -0.33
N TYR A 56 -2.44 -7.60 0.40
CA TYR A 56 -2.59 -7.08 1.74
C TYR A 56 -1.76 -5.83 1.92
N SER A 57 -2.27 -4.91 2.71
CA SER A 57 -1.55 -3.69 3.04
C SER A 57 -0.75 -3.90 4.31
N ILE A 58 0.53 -3.53 4.30
CA ILE A 58 1.36 -3.55 5.50
C ILE A 58 1.41 -2.12 6.06
N PRO A 59 0.89 -1.85 7.28
CA PRO A 59 0.89 -0.50 7.83
C PRO A 59 2.28 -0.07 8.27
N LEU A 60 2.48 1.25 8.46
CA LEU A 60 3.80 1.78 8.85
C LEU A 60 4.28 1.24 10.20
N GLU A 61 3.35 0.99 11.13
CA GLU A 61 3.70 0.44 12.45
C GLU A 61 4.39 -0.93 12.36
N ALA A 62 4.07 -1.73 11.33
CA ALA A 62 4.66 -3.04 11.12
C ALA A 62 6.17 -2.94 10.85
N THR A 63 6.69 -1.76 10.54
CA THR A 63 8.10 -1.53 10.23
C THR A 63 9.00 -1.38 11.46
N LYS A 64 8.46 -1.44 12.68
CA LYS A 64 9.24 -1.31 13.91
C LYS A 64 10.28 -2.43 14.09
N SER A 65 9.91 -3.67 13.79
CA SER A 65 10.82 -4.82 13.83
C SER A 65 10.32 -5.93 12.90
N ARG A 66 11.15 -6.96 12.66
CA ARG A 66 10.75 -8.13 11.87
C ARG A 66 9.58 -8.86 12.52
N GLU A 67 9.58 -8.98 13.83
CA GLU A 67 8.52 -9.63 14.59
C GLU A 67 7.20 -8.87 14.47
N GLN A 68 7.23 -7.53 14.50
CA GLN A 68 6.02 -6.73 14.27
C GLN A 68 5.53 -6.85 12.84
N PHE A 69 6.43 -6.88 11.85
CA PHE A 69 6.08 -7.13 10.46
C PHE A 69 5.34 -8.46 10.30
N GLU A 70 5.83 -9.52 10.93
CA GLU A 70 5.21 -10.86 10.92
C GLU A 70 3.80 -10.90 11.53
N GLN A 71 3.48 -10.04 12.50
CA GLN A 71 2.12 -9.91 13.05
C GLN A 71 1.10 -9.39 12.03
N TRP A 72 1.57 -8.75 10.96
CA TRP A 72 0.74 -8.23 9.88
C TRP A 72 0.71 -9.15 8.64
N LEU A 73 1.41 -10.28 8.68
CA LEU A 73 1.42 -11.24 7.59
C LEU A 73 0.32 -12.30 7.77
N PRO A 74 -0.62 -12.43 6.82
CA PRO A 74 -1.71 -13.40 6.93
C PRO A 74 -1.19 -14.84 6.93
N GLU A 75 -1.72 -15.66 7.83
CA GLU A 75 -1.41 -17.09 7.86
C GLU A 75 -1.91 -17.86 6.64
N GLY A 76 -1.26 -19.00 6.36
CA GLY A 76 -1.68 -19.94 5.31
C GLY A 76 -1.12 -19.63 3.91
N TYR A 77 -0.11 -18.77 3.82
CA TYR A 77 0.62 -18.50 2.58
C TYR A 77 2.04 -19.06 2.65
N ASP A 78 2.50 -19.63 1.54
CA ASP A 78 3.83 -20.22 1.39
C ASP A 78 4.85 -19.18 0.90
N ALA A 79 4.37 -18.14 0.21
CA ALA A 79 5.20 -17.07 -0.31
C ALA A 79 4.49 -15.71 -0.31
N PHE A 80 5.29 -14.66 -0.18
CA PHE A 80 4.88 -13.27 -0.24
C PHE A 80 5.75 -12.47 -1.19
N THR A 81 5.16 -11.48 -1.85
CA THR A 81 5.90 -10.48 -2.60
C THR A 81 5.61 -9.10 -2.02
N LEU A 82 6.60 -8.45 -1.39
CA LEU A 82 6.43 -7.10 -0.83
C LEU A 82 6.92 -6.05 -1.80
N GLU A 83 6.01 -5.21 -2.28
CA GLU A 83 6.35 -4.03 -3.07
C GLU A 83 6.70 -2.83 -2.19
N ILE A 84 7.88 -2.28 -2.42
CA ILE A 84 8.34 -1.03 -1.80
C ILE A 84 8.66 -0.04 -2.92
N THR A 85 7.95 1.08 -2.93
CA THR A 85 8.41 2.24 -3.70
C THR A 85 9.33 3.05 -2.81
N TYR A 86 10.62 3.06 -3.11
CA TYR A 86 11.51 4.01 -2.47
C TYR A 86 11.50 5.33 -3.23
N GLY A 87 11.61 6.41 -2.46
CA GLY A 87 11.49 7.82 -2.84
C GLY A 87 12.12 8.63 -1.71
N ILE A 88 12.03 9.97 -1.73
CA ILE A 88 12.47 10.84 -0.63
C ILE A 88 11.51 10.82 0.57
N HIS A 89 11.16 9.63 1.06
CA HIS A 89 10.22 9.42 2.16
C HIS A 89 10.81 8.47 3.21
N ALA A 90 10.97 8.93 4.45
CA ALA A 90 11.47 8.13 5.57
C ALA A 90 10.62 6.85 5.82
N SER A 91 9.34 6.86 5.46
CA SER A 91 8.47 5.69 5.55
C SER A 91 8.99 4.52 4.70
N ALA A 92 9.47 4.76 3.48
CA ALA A 92 10.02 3.70 2.62
C ALA A 92 11.32 3.11 3.20
N ALA A 93 12.17 3.95 3.80
CA ALA A 93 13.37 3.48 4.50
C ALA A 93 13.03 2.55 5.66
N ALA A 94 11.95 2.83 6.39
CA ALA A 94 11.52 1.99 7.51
C ALA A 94 11.22 0.54 7.08
N TYR A 95 10.61 0.34 5.90
CA TYR A 95 10.41 -0.99 5.30
C TYR A 95 11.71 -1.63 4.83
N ILE A 96 12.56 -0.89 4.10
CA ILE A 96 13.83 -1.42 3.59
C ILE A 96 14.74 -1.88 4.74
N ASP A 97 14.75 -1.16 5.86
CA ASP A 97 15.58 -1.49 7.02
C ASP A 97 15.23 -2.83 7.69
N LEU A 98 14.07 -3.43 7.38
CA LEU A 98 13.70 -4.75 7.90
C LEU A 98 14.43 -5.92 7.23
N PHE A 99 14.97 -5.70 6.01
CA PHE A 99 15.37 -6.80 5.13
C PHE A 99 16.81 -6.63 4.64
N SER A 100 17.49 -7.77 4.49
CA SER A 100 18.85 -7.86 3.95
C SER A 100 18.86 -8.20 2.47
N ASN A 101 17.79 -8.82 1.96
CA ASN A 101 17.67 -9.27 0.59
C ASN A 101 16.64 -8.42 -0.18
N ILE A 102 17.09 -7.76 -1.25
CA ILE A 102 16.26 -6.87 -2.07
C ILE A 102 16.37 -7.25 -3.55
N ASN A 103 15.23 -7.39 -4.23
CA ASN A 103 15.15 -7.48 -5.68
C ASN A 103 14.83 -6.10 -6.26
N GLU A 104 15.84 -5.43 -6.80
CA GLU A 104 15.72 -4.09 -7.34
C GLU A 104 15.22 -4.12 -8.79
N ILE A 105 14.06 -3.50 -9.04
CA ILE A 105 13.44 -3.51 -10.36
C ILE A 105 13.93 -2.33 -11.19
N VAL A 106 14.48 -2.61 -12.36
CA VAL A 106 15.08 -1.60 -13.23
C VAL A 106 14.57 -1.78 -14.65
N ALA A 107 13.94 -0.75 -15.23
CA ALA A 107 13.61 -0.81 -16.66
C ALA A 107 14.90 -0.85 -17.49
N ASN A 108 14.94 -1.73 -18.49
CA ASN A 108 16.15 -2.03 -19.28
C ASN A 108 16.76 -0.76 -19.90
N GLU A 109 15.92 0.18 -20.33
CA GLU A 109 16.31 1.49 -20.86
C GLU A 109 17.16 2.35 -19.90
N PHE A 110 17.06 2.13 -18.59
CA PHE A 110 17.81 2.86 -17.56
C PHE A 110 18.90 2.02 -16.91
N SER A 111 19.10 0.77 -17.33
CA SER A 111 19.98 -0.20 -16.65
C SER A 111 21.45 0.25 -16.59
N ALA A 112 21.97 0.82 -17.68
CA ALA A 112 23.36 1.29 -17.79
C ALA A 112 23.66 2.47 -16.86
N ASP A 113 22.68 3.35 -16.63
CA ASP A 113 22.84 4.60 -15.88
C ASP A 113 21.91 4.68 -14.66
N TRP A 114 21.59 3.52 -14.08
CA TRP A 114 20.52 3.41 -13.09
C TRP A 114 20.67 4.38 -11.92
N LYS A 115 21.88 4.51 -11.36
CA LYS A 115 22.17 5.43 -10.26
C LYS A 115 21.85 6.89 -10.60
N ARG A 116 22.19 7.31 -11.81
CA ARG A 116 21.93 8.67 -12.31
C ARG A 116 20.44 8.87 -12.54
N HIS A 117 19.74 7.88 -13.09
CA HIS A 117 18.29 7.95 -13.28
C HIS A 117 17.56 8.09 -11.93
N VAL A 118 17.95 7.31 -10.92
CA VAL A 118 17.40 7.45 -9.56
C VAL A 118 17.71 8.83 -8.98
N ALA A 119 18.96 9.32 -9.09
CA ALA A 119 19.33 10.64 -8.60
C ALA A 119 18.49 11.77 -9.25
N ASN A 120 18.30 11.70 -10.56
CA ASN A 120 17.46 12.65 -11.30
C ASN A 120 16.01 12.57 -10.84
N HIS A 121 15.45 11.36 -10.68
CA HIS A 121 14.08 11.19 -10.20
C HIS A 121 13.88 11.79 -8.80
N MET A 122 14.82 11.57 -7.89
CA MET A 122 14.76 12.16 -6.54
C MET A 122 14.87 13.68 -6.60
N THR A 123 15.73 14.20 -7.47
CA THR A 123 15.88 15.65 -7.71
C THR A 123 14.60 16.25 -8.29
N GLU A 124 13.95 15.57 -9.24
CA GLU A 124 12.69 16.04 -9.83
C GLU A 124 11.52 16.01 -8.86
N ILE A 125 11.36 14.97 -8.03
CA ILE A 125 10.35 14.99 -6.96
C ILE A 125 10.65 16.17 -6.05
N ARG A 126 11.94 16.38 -5.78
CA ARG A 126 12.37 17.46 -4.91
C ARG A 126 12.03 18.84 -5.45
N ASP A 127 12.28 19.08 -6.73
CA ASP A 127 12.03 20.38 -7.34
C ASP A 127 10.54 20.58 -7.65
N ARG A 128 9.77 19.52 -7.95
CA ARG A 128 8.32 19.60 -8.22
C ARG A 128 7.46 19.81 -7.00
N CYS A 129 7.87 19.24 -5.87
CA CYS A 129 7.05 19.30 -4.67
C CYS A 129 7.22 20.62 -3.90
N TRP A 130 8.21 21.46 -4.24
CA TRP A 130 8.71 22.41 -3.24
C TRP A 130 9.39 23.71 -3.75
N ASP A 131 8.89 24.86 -3.29
CA ASP A 131 9.44 26.21 -3.52
C ASP A 131 10.38 26.72 -2.40
N SER A 132 10.92 25.86 -1.51
CA SER A 132 11.66 26.32 -0.33
C SER A 132 13.20 26.08 -0.37
N PRO A 133 14.05 27.08 -0.06
CA PRO A 133 15.52 27.01 -0.16
C PRO A 133 16.21 25.95 0.73
N GLU A 134 15.54 25.46 1.78
CA GLU A 134 16.13 24.58 2.81
C GLU A 134 16.28 23.11 2.34
N ILE A 135 15.69 22.77 1.20
CA ILE A 135 15.66 21.45 0.57
C ILE A 135 17.03 20.91 0.18
N THR A 136 17.95 21.81 -0.09
CA THR A 136 19.32 21.50 -0.50
C THR A 136 20.09 20.68 0.55
N LYS A 137 19.55 20.57 1.77
CA LYS A 137 20.13 19.82 2.89
C LYS A 137 19.73 18.34 2.94
N ILE A 138 18.70 17.89 2.22
CA ILE A 138 18.32 16.48 2.17
C ILE A 138 19.17 15.79 1.11
N ASP A 139 20.00 14.82 1.52
CA ASP A 139 20.75 13.99 0.58
C ASP A 139 19.77 13.15 -0.28
N PRO A 140 19.61 13.45 -1.59
CA PRO A 140 18.70 12.71 -2.45
C PRO A 140 19.13 11.25 -2.64
N MET A 141 20.39 10.93 -2.33
CA MET A 141 20.96 9.58 -2.43
C MET A 141 20.96 8.82 -1.10
N TRP A 142 20.40 9.39 -0.03
CA TRP A 142 20.29 8.73 1.27
C TRP A 142 19.60 7.36 1.17
N HIS A 143 18.50 7.27 0.41
CA HIS A 143 17.79 6.01 0.16
C HIS A 143 18.59 5.05 -0.72
N TRP A 144 19.29 5.57 -1.73
CA TRP A 144 20.12 4.75 -2.61
C TRP A 144 21.17 3.98 -1.80
N ASN A 145 21.90 4.69 -0.95
CA ASN A 145 22.96 4.10 -0.13
C ASN A 145 22.40 3.05 0.84
N ARG A 146 21.22 3.29 1.43
CA ARG A 146 20.55 2.32 2.31
C ARG A 146 20.16 1.02 1.62
N ILE A 147 19.67 1.11 0.39
CA ILE A 147 19.29 -0.07 -0.41
C ILE A 147 20.53 -0.83 -0.88
N HIS A 148 21.52 -0.10 -1.42
CA HIS A 148 22.73 -0.72 -1.97
C HIS A 148 23.74 -1.17 -0.91
N ALA A 149 23.46 -0.92 0.37
CA ALA A 149 24.15 -1.56 1.49
C ALA A 149 23.60 -2.98 1.80
N ARG A 150 22.60 -3.45 1.06
CA ARG A 150 21.96 -4.78 1.20
C ARG A 150 22.43 -5.74 0.12
N ASN A 151 22.04 -7.01 0.22
CA ASN A 151 22.19 -7.96 -0.87
C ASN A 151 21.14 -7.66 -1.95
N VAL A 152 21.56 -6.94 -2.99
CA VAL A 152 20.68 -6.48 -4.07
C VAL A 152 20.86 -7.33 -5.32
N ILE A 153 19.78 -7.95 -5.78
CA ILE A 153 19.68 -8.57 -7.11
C ILE A 153 18.89 -7.64 -8.02
N ARG A 154 19.46 -7.25 -9.15
CA ARG A 154 18.73 -6.46 -10.16
C ARG A 154 17.84 -7.36 -11.01
N VAL A 155 16.59 -6.96 -11.16
CA VAL A 155 15.62 -7.58 -12.07
C VAL A 155 15.34 -6.59 -13.19
N LEU A 156 15.76 -6.94 -14.41
CA LEU A 156 15.55 -6.07 -15.57
C LEU A 156 14.13 -6.25 -16.11
N THR A 157 13.45 -5.15 -16.42
CA THR A 157 12.11 -5.18 -17.04
C THR A 157 12.13 -4.53 -18.42
N LYS A 158 11.14 -4.85 -19.26
CA LYS A 158 11.05 -4.37 -20.65
C LYS A 158 12.28 -4.77 -21.49
N THR A 159 12.86 -5.94 -21.23
CA THR A 159 13.92 -6.48 -22.09
C THR A 159 13.33 -6.98 -23.42
N SER A 160 14.13 -7.09 -24.48
CA SER A 160 13.70 -7.65 -25.76
C SER A 160 13.64 -9.19 -25.77
N GLY A 161 14.02 -9.82 -24.66
CA GLY A 161 14.14 -11.27 -24.50
C GLY A 161 14.92 -11.61 -23.21
N PRO A 162 15.35 -12.87 -23.06
CA PRO A 162 16.15 -13.28 -21.90
C PRO A 162 17.51 -12.59 -21.87
N VAL A 163 17.98 -12.28 -20.67
CA VAL A 163 19.32 -11.71 -20.39
C VAL A 163 19.99 -12.49 -19.27
N ASP A 164 21.27 -12.20 -19.00
CA ASP A 164 21.95 -12.78 -17.83
C ASP A 164 21.38 -12.19 -16.53
N GLY A 165 20.59 -12.99 -15.82
CA GLY A 165 19.92 -12.60 -14.57
C GLY A 165 18.39 -12.68 -14.67
N PRO A 166 17.69 -12.43 -13.55
CA PRO A 166 16.23 -12.39 -13.54
C PRO A 166 15.74 -11.23 -14.40
N CYS A 167 14.81 -11.48 -15.33
CA CYS A 167 14.26 -10.42 -16.17
C CYS A 167 12.83 -10.67 -16.64
N ILE A 168 12.15 -9.59 -17.02
CA ILE A 168 10.83 -9.60 -17.65
C ILE A 168 10.91 -8.87 -18.98
N ASP A 169 10.53 -9.57 -20.04
CA ASP A 169 10.56 -9.01 -21.38
C ASP A 169 9.31 -8.16 -21.69
N THR A 170 9.26 -7.61 -22.91
CA THR A 170 8.10 -6.86 -23.41
C THR A 170 6.86 -7.72 -23.63
N THR A 171 7.00 -9.05 -23.73
CA THR A 171 5.88 -10.00 -23.84
C THR A 171 5.32 -10.43 -22.49
N LYS A 172 5.90 -9.94 -21.38
CA LYS A 172 5.57 -10.27 -19.98
C LYS A 172 5.92 -11.70 -19.59
N GLN A 173 6.94 -12.30 -20.22
CA GLN A 173 7.53 -13.54 -19.77
C GLN A 173 8.61 -13.27 -18.71
N PHE A 174 8.60 -14.03 -17.61
CA PHE A 174 9.60 -13.95 -16.54
C PHE A 174 10.67 -15.02 -16.74
N TYR A 175 11.91 -14.60 -16.94
CA TYR A 175 13.09 -15.47 -17.09
C TYR A 175 13.97 -15.44 -15.83
N ASN A 176 14.62 -16.57 -15.57
CA ASN A 176 15.55 -16.83 -14.47
C ASN A 176 15.04 -16.40 -13.06
N PRO A 177 13.77 -16.67 -12.69
CA PRO A 177 13.19 -16.28 -11.40
C PRO A 177 13.86 -16.98 -10.21
N GLU A 178 14.50 -18.12 -10.41
CA GLU A 178 15.28 -18.85 -9.39
C GLU A 178 16.49 -18.07 -8.87
N ARG A 179 16.94 -17.04 -9.61
CA ARG A 179 18.05 -16.15 -9.21
C ARG A 179 17.62 -14.99 -8.34
N LEU A 180 16.32 -14.84 -8.06
CA LEU A 180 15.83 -13.86 -7.10
C LEU A 180 16.33 -14.16 -5.69
N THR A 181 16.56 -13.11 -4.92
CA THR A 181 16.87 -13.24 -3.49
C THR A 181 15.60 -13.20 -2.65
N ARG A 182 15.60 -13.82 -1.47
CA ARG A 182 14.42 -13.93 -0.59
C ARG A 182 14.79 -13.88 0.88
N GLU A 183 13.81 -13.50 1.69
CA GLU A 183 13.82 -13.59 3.16
C GLU A 183 12.94 -14.76 3.61
N GLU A 184 13.17 -15.29 4.81
CA GLU A 184 12.25 -16.24 5.44
C GLU A 184 11.43 -15.56 6.54
N VAL A 185 10.11 -15.63 6.45
CA VAL A 185 9.21 -15.00 7.43
C VAL A 185 8.25 -15.99 8.04
N THR A 186 7.75 -15.68 9.23
CA THR A 186 6.70 -16.46 9.91
C THR A 186 5.41 -15.66 9.95
N PRO A 187 4.42 -15.96 9.09
CA PRO A 187 3.13 -15.28 9.14
C PRO A 187 2.36 -15.58 10.42
N ARG A 188 1.73 -14.55 11.01
CA ARG A 188 1.02 -14.65 12.32
C ARG A 188 -0.35 -13.97 12.35
N MET A 189 -0.70 -13.20 11.32
CA MET A 189 -1.98 -12.49 11.28
C MET A 189 -3.12 -13.47 11.04
N LYS A 190 -4.09 -13.44 11.95
CA LYS A 190 -5.40 -14.09 11.79
C LYS A 190 -6.48 -13.03 11.69
N LEU A 191 -7.22 -13.03 10.60
CA LEU A 191 -8.41 -12.22 10.45
C LEU A 191 -9.64 -13.01 10.93
N PRO A 192 -10.56 -12.37 11.68
CA PRO A 192 -11.83 -13.00 12.02
C PRO A 192 -12.62 -13.25 10.73
N LYS A 193 -13.50 -14.26 10.72
CA LYS A 193 -14.30 -14.63 9.55
C LYS A 193 -15.78 -14.64 9.89
N ASP A 194 -16.55 -13.80 9.22
CA ASP A 194 -18.01 -13.77 9.33
C ASP A 194 -18.62 -14.21 7.99
N ARG A 195 -19.04 -15.47 7.94
CA ARG A 195 -19.64 -16.07 6.73
C ARG A 195 -21.12 -15.75 6.57
N LYS A 196 -21.77 -15.27 7.63
CA LYS A 196 -23.23 -15.03 7.65
C LYS A 196 -23.56 -13.63 7.15
N LYS A 197 -22.68 -12.67 7.41
CA LYS A 197 -22.87 -11.27 7.00
C LYS A 197 -22.85 -11.12 5.49
N ARG A 198 -23.90 -10.53 4.95
CA ARG A 198 -24.02 -10.18 3.52
C ARG A 198 -23.30 -8.87 3.29
N VAL A 199 -22.17 -8.91 2.59
CA VAL A 199 -21.35 -7.73 2.32
C VAL A 199 -21.36 -7.40 0.85
N ILE A 200 -21.62 -6.14 0.52
CA ILE A 200 -21.47 -5.60 -0.83
C ILE A 200 -20.36 -4.56 -0.84
N ALA A 201 -19.59 -4.49 -1.93
CA ALA A 201 -18.52 -3.51 -2.06
C ALA A 201 -18.40 -2.94 -3.46
N VAL A 202 -17.86 -1.73 -3.59
CA VAL A 202 -17.56 -1.06 -4.87
C VAL A 202 -16.26 -0.27 -4.75
N GLY A 203 -15.59 -0.01 -5.87
CA GLY A 203 -14.32 0.71 -5.93
C GLY A 203 -13.15 -0.06 -5.34
N SER A 204 -12.04 0.63 -5.10
CA SER A 204 -10.84 0.09 -4.45
C SER A 204 -10.93 0.20 -2.92
N PHE A 205 -10.79 -0.92 -2.22
CA PHE A 205 -10.80 -1.03 -0.76
C PHE A 205 -9.76 -2.05 -0.28
N PRO A 206 -9.41 -2.08 1.02
CA PRO A 206 -8.45 -3.04 1.56
C PRO A 206 -8.89 -4.50 1.33
N ALA A 207 -8.05 -5.34 0.72
CA ALA A 207 -8.45 -6.70 0.36
C ALA A 207 -8.69 -7.63 1.56
N GLU A 208 -8.29 -7.23 2.76
CA GLU A 208 -8.57 -7.90 4.02
C GLU A 208 -10.08 -8.16 4.22
N TYR A 209 -10.96 -7.34 3.61
CA TYR A 209 -12.41 -7.59 3.60
C TYR A 209 -12.79 -8.94 2.96
N TRP A 210 -12.04 -9.46 1.99
CA TRP A 210 -12.32 -10.75 1.35
C TRP A 210 -12.10 -11.93 2.30
N ASP A 211 -11.07 -11.84 3.14
CA ASP A 211 -10.81 -12.86 4.15
C ASP A 211 -11.80 -12.79 5.30
N ILE A 212 -12.17 -11.57 5.70
CA ILE A 212 -13.14 -11.33 6.77
C ILE A 212 -14.54 -11.78 6.33
N TYR A 213 -14.92 -11.49 5.08
CA TYR A 213 -16.24 -11.77 4.52
C TYR A 213 -16.12 -12.59 3.23
N PRO A 214 -15.99 -13.93 3.32
CA PRO A 214 -15.79 -14.79 2.15
C PRO A 214 -16.91 -14.74 1.10
N ASN A 215 -18.10 -14.28 1.49
CA ASN A 215 -19.27 -14.15 0.61
C ASN A 215 -19.48 -12.71 0.10
N LEU A 216 -18.46 -11.85 0.24
CA LEU A 216 -18.51 -10.47 -0.22
C LEU A 216 -18.81 -10.41 -1.74
N LYS A 217 -19.75 -9.57 -2.13
CA LYS A 217 -20.03 -9.26 -3.53
C LYS A 217 -19.38 -7.94 -3.92
N TRP A 218 -18.37 -8.00 -4.78
CA TRP A 218 -17.70 -6.80 -5.31
C TRP A 218 -18.26 -6.41 -6.67
N PHE A 219 -18.75 -5.18 -6.77
CA PHE A 219 -19.28 -4.57 -7.98
C PHE A 219 -18.19 -3.94 -8.85
N ARG A 220 -16.90 -4.19 -8.56
CA ARG A 220 -15.78 -3.54 -9.27
C ARG A 220 -15.96 -2.02 -9.22
N PHE A 221 -15.93 -1.35 -10.36
CA PHE A 221 -16.19 0.08 -10.51
C PHE A 221 -17.61 0.36 -11.06
N ASP A 222 -18.50 -0.62 -11.05
CA ASP A 222 -19.91 -0.44 -11.40
C ASP A 222 -20.69 0.18 -10.22
N PHE A 223 -20.54 1.50 -10.07
CA PHE A 223 -21.27 2.27 -9.07
C PHE A 223 -22.78 2.27 -9.32
N ALA A 224 -23.24 2.16 -10.57
CA ALA A 224 -24.68 2.12 -10.86
C ALA A 224 -25.31 0.83 -10.32
N GLY A 225 -24.74 -0.34 -10.64
CA GLY A 225 -25.20 -1.62 -10.13
C GLY A 225 -25.07 -1.74 -8.61
N PHE A 226 -24.02 -1.17 -8.03
CA PHE A 226 -23.88 -1.07 -6.57
C PHE A 226 -25.00 -0.23 -5.95
N MET A 227 -25.35 0.91 -6.54
CA MET A 227 -26.42 1.77 -6.05
C MET A 227 -27.80 1.10 -6.14
N ASP A 228 -28.04 0.28 -7.16
CA ASP A 228 -29.24 -0.55 -7.23
C ASP A 228 -29.30 -1.60 -6.12
N ALA A 229 -28.16 -2.21 -5.78
CA ALA A 229 -28.08 -3.15 -4.66
C ALA A 229 -28.30 -2.44 -3.30
N LEU A 230 -27.73 -1.23 -3.14
CA LEU A 230 -27.96 -0.38 -1.97
C LEU A 230 -29.46 -0.07 -1.78
N ARG A 231 -30.15 0.32 -2.85
CA ARG A 231 -31.60 0.61 -2.84
C ARG A 231 -32.45 -0.59 -2.43
N ARG A 232 -32.04 -1.79 -2.84
CA ARG A 232 -32.75 -3.04 -2.54
C ARG A 232 -32.54 -3.53 -1.09
N LYS A 233 -31.60 -2.94 -0.34
CA LYS A 233 -31.34 -3.26 1.09
C LYS A 233 -31.08 -4.75 1.36
N GLN A 234 -30.41 -5.43 0.42
CA GLN A 234 -30.06 -6.86 0.55
C GLN A 234 -28.61 -7.06 1.02
N TYR A 235 -28.22 -6.36 2.08
CA TYR A 235 -26.87 -6.43 2.66
C TYR A 235 -26.93 -6.03 4.14
N ASP A 236 -25.93 -6.47 4.89
CA ASP A 236 -25.75 -6.10 6.30
C ASP A 236 -24.60 -5.08 6.46
N LEU A 237 -23.64 -5.09 5.51
CA LEU A 237 -22.54 -4.15 5.40
C LEU A 237 -22.30 -3.73 3.94
N ALA A 238 -22.11 -2.44 3.70
CA ALA A 238 -21.64 -1.91 2.43
C ALA A 238 -20.24 -1.28 2.57
N VAL A 239 -19.33 -1.60 1.65
CA VAL A 239 -17.97 -1.02 1.59
C VAL A 239 -17.84 -0.17 0.33
N ILE A 240 -17.66 1.14 0.51
CA ILE A 240 -17.51 2.12 -0.56
C ILE A 240 -16.03 2.48 -0.65
N GLY A 241 -15.36 1.88 -1.62
CA GLY A 241 -13.96 2.13 -1.96
C GLY A 241 -13.75 3.39 -2.79
N ALA A 242 -12.48 3.64 -3.16
CA ALA A 242 -12.12 4.75 -4.02
C ALA A 242 -12.57 4.52 -5.48
N ALA A 243 -13.14 5.54 -6.12
CA ALA A 243 -13.63 5.52 -7.50
C ALA A 243 -12.58 5.92 -8.56
N GLY A 244 -11.37 6.30 -8.14
CA GLY A 244 -10.35 6.86 -9.04
C GLY A 244 -10.59 8.32 -9.44
N SER A 245 -11.69 8.93 -9.00
CA SER A 245 -12.01 10.35 -9.19
C SER A 245 -12.66 10.94 -7.94
N ASP A 246 -12.15 12.09 -7.49
CA ASP A 246 -12.71 12.84 -6.35
C ASP A 246 -14.02 13.55 -6.70
N ALA A 247 -14.33 13.69 -7.99
CA ALA A 247 -15.58 14.31 -8.45
C ALA A 247 -16.79 13.37 -8.39
N MET A 248 -16.57 12.06 -8.19
CA MET A 248 -17.65 11.09 -8.06
C MET A 248 -18.50 11.40 -6.82
N LYS A 249 -19.81 11.50 -7.00
CA LYS A 249 -20.78 11.68 -5.92
C LYS A 249 -21.84 10.59 -5.98
N LEU A 250 -22.24 10.07 -4.83
CA LEU A 250 -23.33 9.10 -4.73
C LEU A 250 -24.64 9.82 -4.42
N SER A 251 -25.70 9.46 -5.15
CA SER A 251 -26.99 10.15 -5.10
C SER A 251 -27.83 9.84 -3.85
N MET A 252 -27.46 8.84 -3.07
CA MET A 252 -28.14 8.52 -1.81
C MET A 252 -27.17 7.96 -0.77
N ARG A 253 -27.45 8.26 0.49
CA ARG A 253 -26.90 7.54 1.64
C ARG A 253 -27.76 6.32 1.93
N SER A 254 -27.15 5.28 2.46
CA SER A 254 -27.92 4.16 3.00
C SER A 254 -28.51 4.51 4.37
N ASP A 255 -29.76 4.13 4.59
CA ASP A 255 -30.43 4.09 5.89
C ASP A 255 -30.47 2.66 6.49
N HIS A 256 -29.87 1.67 5.82
CA HIS A 256 -29.90 0.25 6.16
C HIS A 256 -28.50 -0.35 6.25
N GLY A 257 -28.29 -1.22 7.25
CA GLY A 257 -26.99 -1.86 7.48
C GLY A 257 -25.90 -0.85 7.83
N SER A 258 -24.70 -1.34 8.12
CA SER A 258 -23.52 -0.49 8.33
C SER A 258 -22.88 -0.13 6.98
N VAL A 259 -22.23 1.02 6.89
CA VAL A 259 -21.47 1.43 5.70
C VAL A 259 -20.05 1.83 6.12
N VAL A 260 -19.03 1.37 5.40
CA VAL A 260 -17.66 1.89 5.51
C VAL A 260 -17.28 2.58 4.21
N CYS A 261 -16.86 3.84 4.28
CA CYS A 261 -16.59 4.69 3.13
C CYS A 261 -15.14 5.20 3.14
N TYR A 262 -14.31 4.66 2.24
CA TYR A 262 -12.90 5.02 2.03
C TYR A 262 -12.67 6.23 1.12
N GLN A 263 -13.76 6.79 0.59
CA GLN A 263 -13.75 8.04 -0.15
C GLN A 263 -14.91 8.93 0.34
N PRO A 264 -14.75 9.57 1.52
CA PRO A 264 -15.80 10.41 2.11
C PRO A 264 -16.26 11.55 1.21
N THR A 265 -15.42 12.00 0.28
CA THR A 265 -15.76 13.01 -0.73
C THR A 265 -16.94 12.64 -1.61
N MET A 266 -17.33 11.36 -1.68
CA MET A 266 -18.55 10.95 -2.37
C MET A 266 -19.85 11.45 -1.72
N TYR A 267 -19.79 11.81 -0.43
CA TYR A 267 -20.95 12.22 0.37
C TYR A 267 -20.78 13.58 1.06
N LEU A 268 -19.55 14.04 1.19
CA LEU A 268 -19.17 15.21 1.94
C LEU A 268 -18.25 16.08 1.08
N ASP A 269 -18.26 17.39 1.32
CA ASP A 269 -17.28 18.29 0.73
C ASP A 269 -16.16 18.52 1.75
N ILE A 270 -15.14 17.67 1.67
CA ILE A 270 -14.00 17.70 2.58
C ILE A 270 -12.83 18.41 1.89
N PRO A 271 -12.27 19.48 2.48
CA PRO A 271 -11.12 20.15 1.90
C PRO A 271 -9.91 19.21 1.91
N ARG A 272 -9.21 19.17 0.77
CA ARG A 272 -7.88 18.57 0.73
C ARG A 272 -6.94 19.43 1.56
N ARG A 273 -6.02 18.76 2.24
CA ARG A 273 -4.93 19.43 2.93
C ARG A 273 -4.13 20.24 1.91
N LYS A 274 -3.98 21.54 2.17
CA LYS A 274 -3.07 22.37 1.36
C LYS A 274 -1.66 21.81 1.54
N ALA A 275 -0.97 21.52 0.43
CA ALA A 275 0.46 21.26 0.49
C ALA A 275 1.12 22.55 0.98
N ASN A 276 1.51 22.58 2.25
CA ASN A 276 2.15 23.76 2.84
C ASN A 276 3.43 23.32 3.52
N PRO A 277 4.45 22.94 2.75
CA PRO A 277 5.55 22.15 3.27
C PRO A 277 6.50 23.05 4.05
N SER A 278 6.37 23.10 5.38
CA SER A 278 7.56 23.40 6.17
C SER A 278 8.54 22.24 5.97
N LEU A 279 9.78 22.58 5.63
CA LEU A 279 10.83 21.63 5.29
C LEU A 279 11.57 21.07 6.51
N LEU A 280 11.08 21.35 7.71
CA LEU A 280 11.68 20.96 8.97
C LEU A 280 11.66 19.44 9.23
N THR A 281 11.42 18.61 8.21
CA THR A 281 11.46 17.15 8.41
C THR A 281 12.89 16.62 8.38
N ASP A 282 13.43 16.40 9.56
CA ASP A 282 14.59 15.54 9.78
C ASP A 282 14.19 14.06 9.50
N PHE A 283 14.66 13.52 8.36
CA PHE A 283 14.37 12.13 7.93
C PHE A 283 14.91 11.09 8.92
N PRO A 284 16.18 11.18 9.38
CA PRO A 284 16.66 10.38 10.50
C PRO A 284 15.76 10.44 11.75
N ALA A 285 15.31 11.62 12.17
CA ALA A 285 14.42 11.75 13.33
C ALA A 285 13.04 11.12 13.08
N MET A 286 12.45 11.34 11.90
CA MET A 286 11.18 10.71 11.52
C MET A 286 11.30 9.18 11.50
N LEU A 287 12.37 8.64 10.91
CA LEU A 287 12.65 7.20 10.89
C LEU A 287 12.82 6.66 12.32
N SER A 288 13.57 7.36 13.17
CA SER A 288 13.74 7.01 14.58
C SER A 288 12.39 6.95 15.31
N ARG A 289 11.50 7.94 15.08
CA ARG A 289 10.14 7.95 15.62
C ARG A 289 9.32 6.75 15.13
N ILE A 290 9.37 6.42 13.84
CA ILE A 290 8.69 5.24 13.29
C ILE A 290 9.15 3.97 14.02
N LYS A 291 10.45 3.81 14.25
CA LYS A 291 11.04 2.61 14.85
C LYS A 291 10.78 2.49 16.36
N HIS A 292 10.73 3.61 17.07
CA HIS A 292 10.80 3.60 18.54
C HIS A 292 9.59 4.22 19.25
N ALA A 293 8.87 5.15 18.64
CA ALA A 293 7.74 5.81 19.29
C ALA A 293 6.47 4.94 19.27
N PRO A 294 5.55 5.09 20.24
CA PRO A 294 4.21 4.51 20.17
C PRO A 294 3.47 4.97 18.91
N VAL A 295 2.66 4.08 18.33
CA VAL A 295 1.84 4.40 17.15
C VAL A 295 0.85 5.50 17.49
N GLY A 296 0.65 6.45 16.57
CA GLY A 296 -0.15 7.64 16.81
C GLY A 296 0.62 8.84 17.37
N THR A 297 1.88 8.65 17.80
CA THR A 297 2.78 9.78 18.10
C THR A 297 3.02 10.59 16.82
N PRO A 298 2.94 11.92 16.84
CA PRO A 298 3.29 12.73 15.67
C PRO A 298 4.68 12.38 15.13
N LEU A 299 4.76 12.05 13.84
CA LEU A 299 6.02 11.67 13.20
C LEU A 299 6.86 12.89 12.85
N VAL A 300 6.21 14.02 12.58
CA VAL A 300 6.82 15.30 12.23
C VAL A 300 6.02 16.45 12.84
N GLU A 301 6.52 17.68 12.71
CA GLU A 301 5.79 18.88 13.15
C GLU A 301 4.54 19.13 12.30
N ASP A 302 3.51 19.76 12.86
CA ASP A 302 2.32 20.13 12.12
C ASP A 302 2.65 21.10 10.99
N GLY A 303 2.04 20.88 9.81
CA GLY A 303 2.39 21.61 8.60
C GLY A 303 3.63 21.08 7.87
N ALA A 304 4.44 20.22 8.49
CA ALA A 304 5.56 19.60 7.76
C ALA A 304 5.05 18.66 6.66
N LEU A 305 5.88 18.41 5.64
CA LEU A 305 5.55 17.58 4.47
C LEU A 305 4.88 16.24 4.83
N PHE A 306 5.34 15.58 5.88
CA PHE A 306 4.87 14.26 6.31
C PHE A 306 3.81 14.31 7.41
N SER A 307 3.30 15.49 7.77
CA SER A 307 2.31 15.61 8.86
C SER A 307 0.96 15.00 8.49
N ALA A 308 0.76 14.58 7.24
CA ALA A 308 -0.33 13.70 6.81
C ALA A 308 -0.35 12.34 7.53
N TYR A 309 0.81 11.92 8.06
CA TYR A 309 0.93 10.72 8.90
C TYR A 309 0.70 10.99 10.39
N ASN A 310 0.52 12.25 10.82
CA ASN A 310 0.30 12.61 12.24
C ASN A 310 -1.15 12.30 12.66
N ASN A 311 -1.53 11.03 12.58
CA ASN A 311 -2.81 10.51 13.06
C ASN A 311 -2.59 9.20 13.81
N ARG A 312 -3.63 8.75 14.52
CA ARG A 312 -3.59 7.59 15.42
C ARG A 312 -3.19 6.26 14.77
N TYR A 313 -3.23 6.15 13.44
CA TYR A 313 -2.87 4.93 12.70
C TYR A 313 -1.59 5.05 11.87
N TRP A 314 -0.96 6.23 11.84
CA TRP A 314 0.13 6.53 10.90
C TRP A 314 -0.20 6.17 9.44
N VAL A 315 -1.45 6.37 9.03
CA VAL A 315 -1.86 6.25 7.62
C VAL A 315 -1.67 7.59 6.92
N TYR A 316 -1.37 7.60 5.63
CA TYR A 316 -1.29 8.88 4.92
C TYR A 316 -2.71 9.44 4.67
N ASP A 317 -3.03 10.61 5.23
CA ASP A 317 -4.29 11.32 4.99
C ASP A 317 -4.08 12.56 4.10
N TRP A 318 -4.85 12.64 3.01
CA TRP A 318 -4.83 13.76 2.06
C TRP A 318 -5.81 14.88 2.44
N TYR A 319 -6.67 14.65 3.42
CA TYR A 319 -7.73 15.57 3.81
C TYR A 319 -7.36 16.31 5.09
N ASP A 320 -7.95 17.48 5.27
CA ASP A 320 -7.73 18.30 6.46
C ASP A 320 -8.58 17.79 7.64
N SER A 321 -8.35 16.52 8.01
CA SER A 321 -8.97 15.86 9.16
C SER A 321 -7.87 15.40 10.11
N LYS A 322 -7.99 15.72 11.40
CA LYS A 322 -7.08 15.16 12.42
C LYS A 322 -7.44 13.72 12.78
N GLU A 323 -8.69 13.34 12.54
CA GLU A 323 -9.23 12.03 12.86
C GLU A 323 -9.55 11.26 11.58
N PRO A 324 -8.71 10.26 11.20
CA PRO A 324 -8.84 9.56 9.93
C PRO A 324 -10.07 8.66 9.84
N VAL A 325 -10.75 8.40 10.97
CA VAL A 325 -11.99 7.59 11.04
C VAL A 325 -13.01 8.23 11.96
N TRP A 326 -14.21 8.48 11.44
CA TRP A 326 -15.35 8.93 12.25
C TRP A 326 -16.66 8.24 11.83
N LYS A 327 -17.66 8.32 12.69
CA LYS A 327 -18.99 7.75 12.47
C LYS A 327 -20.05 8.85 12.33
N ASP A 328 -20.95 8.68 11.38
CA ASP A 328 -22.15 9.51 11.16
C ASP A 328 -23.33 8.58 10.90
N GLY A 329 -24.19 8.38 11.91
CA GLY A 329 -25.27 7.41 11.87
C GLY A 329 -24.75 5.97 11.67
N ASN A 330 -25.19 5.32 10.59
CA ASN A 330 -24.75 3.98 10.19
C ASN A 330 -23.48 3.99 9.31
N MET A 331 -22.93 5.16 8.99
CA MET A 331 -21.75 5.30 8.14
C MET A 331 -20.48 5.51 8.96
N VAL A 332 -19.41 4.84 8.55
CA VAL A 332 -18.04 5.04 9.01
C VAL A 332 -17.25 5.60 7.84
N PHE A 333 -16.68 6.79 8.01
CA PHE A 333 -15.88 7.45 6.99
C PHE A 333 -14.39 7.28 7.30
N CYS A 334 -13.60 6.99 6.26
CA CYS A 334 -12.15 6.81 6.33
C CYS A 334 -11.47 7.73 5.30
N THR A 335 -10.70 8.73 5.74
CA THR A 335 -9.99 9.68 4.86
C THR A 335 -8.63 9.16 4.38
N GLY A 336 -8.03 8.23 5.12
CA GLY A 336 -6.82 7.48 4.75
C GLY A 336 -7.09 6.06 4.25
N TRP A 337 -6.01 5.31 3.96
CA TRP A 337 -6.09 3.87 3.70
C TRP A 337 -6.08 3.09 5.03
N VAL A 338 -7.15 3.24 5.80
CA VAL A 338 -7.30 2.62 7.12
C VAL A 338 -7.61 1.14 6.95
N LEU A 339 -6.88 0.26 7.64
CA LEU A 339 -7.08 -1.18 7.50
C LEU A 339 -8.29 -1.67 8.31
N PRO A 340 -9.05 -2.68 7.85
CA PRO A 340 -10.19 -3.24 8.58
C PRO A 340 -9.84 -3.70 10.00
N GLN A 341 -8.61 -4.12 10.23
CA GLN A 341 -8.08 -4.51 11.55
C GLN A 341 -8.17 -3.35 12.55
N TYR A 342 -7.89 -2.12 12.13
CA TYR A 342 -8.07 -0.94 12.97
C TYR A 342 -9.54 -0.67 13.24
N LEU A 343 -10.39 -0.81 12.23
CA LEU A 343 -11.83 -0.62 12.38
C LEU A 343 -12.43 -1.64 13.34
N ILE A 344 -11.98 -2.89 13.31
CA ILE A 344 -12.41 -3.94 14.24
C ILE A 344 -11.93 -3.62 15.65
N ARG A 345 -10.62 -3.36 15.81
CA ARG A 345 -9.98 -3.07 17.10
C ARG A 345 -10.65 -1.89 17.81
N ASP A 346 -11.01 -0.86 17.05
CA ASP A 346 -11.56 0.38 17.60
C ASP A 346 -13.10 0.39 17.60
N GLY A 347 -13.76 -0.74 17.26
CA GLY A 347 -15.22 -0.90 17.36
C GLY A 347 -16.04 -0.22 16.25
N PHE A 348 -15.41 0.20 15.15
CA PHE A 348 -16.10 0.73 13.96
C PHE A 348 -16.61 -0.37 13.02
N LEU A 349 -16.03 -1.57 13.07
CA LEU A 349 -16.42 -2.71 12.25
C LEU A 349 -16.70 -3.94 13.11
N GLU A 350 -17.97 -4.32 13.22
CA GLU A 350 -18.38 -5.54 13.92
C GLU A 350 -18.21 -6.78 13.03
N VAL A 351 -17.59 -7.82 13.58
CA VAL A 351 -17.38 -9.14 12.96
C VAL A 351 -17.75 -10.20 14.00
N ASN A 352 -18.65 -11.12 13.64
CA ASN A 352 -19.19 -12.14 14.55
C ASN A 352 -18.76 -13.56 14.19
#